data_AF-B4PQJ2-F1
#
_entry.id   AF-B4PQJ2-F1
#
_cell.length_a   1.000
_cell.length_b   1.000
_cell.length_c   1.000
_cell.angle_alpha   90.00
_cell.angle_beta   90.00
_cell.angle_gamma   90.00
#
_symmetry.space_group_name_H-M   'P 1'
#
loop_
_entity.id
_entity.type
_entity.pdbx_description
1 polymer ?
#
loop_
_entity_poly.entity_id
_entity_poly.type
_entity_poly.pdbx_seq_one_letter_code
_entity_poly.pdbx_strand_id
1 'polypeptide(L)' 'MHTDLASHLHTPACNKLIEELQACHENNAFAKFVGVCNSIDDKVVKCLKGERIARSAANRAKARESQAKYKEKLLQQEGN' A
#
# COMPACT_ATOMS: atom_id res chain seq x y z
N MET A 1 -3.02 11.29 7.14
CA MET A 1 -3.45 9.91 7.44
C MET A 1 -2.66 8.96 6.54
N HIS A 2 -1.51 8.48 7.01
CA HIS A 2 -0.77 7.42 6.33
C HIS A 2 -1.36 6.06 6.73
N THR A 3 -1.15 5.05 5.90
CA THR A 3 -1.43 3.64 6.27
C THR A 3 -0.48 3.24 7.40
N ASP A 4 -0.72 2.10 8.05
CA ASP A 4 0.26 1.51 8.97
C ASP A 4 1.63 1.38 8.27
N LEU A 5 2.70 1.84 8.92
CA LEU A 5 4.09 1.89 8.42
C LEU A 5 4.90 0.65 8.82
N ALA A 6 4.25 -0.38 9.37
CA ALA A 6 4.93 -1.60 9.77
C ALA A 6 5.76 -2.20 8.61
N SER A 7 7.05 -2.44 8.86
CA SER A 7 8.04 -2.83 7.84
C SER A 7 7.71 -4.12 7.06
N HIS A 8 6.85 -4.97 7.60
CA HIS A 8 6.41 -6.21 6.95
C HIS A 8 5.28 -6.02 5.92
N LEU A 9 4.63 -4.85 5.89
CA LEU A 9 3.51 -4.57 4.99
C LEU A 9 3.94 -4.00 3.62
N HIS A 10 5.19 -3.55 3.52
CA HIS A 10 5.68 -2.78 2.39
C HIS A 10 6.81 -3.49 1.67
N THR A 11 7.04 -3.05 0.43
CA THR A 11 8.17 -3.47 -0.37
C THR A 11 9.49 -3.00 0.26
N PRO A 12 10.61 -3.70 0.02
CA PRO A 12 11.92 -3.29 0.52
C PRO A 12 12.32 -1.86 0.11
N ALA A 13 11.80 -1.38 -1.03
CA ALA A 13 12.06 -0.02 -1.50
C ALA A 13 11.34 1.04 -0.65
N CYS A 14 10.05 0.81 -0.31
CA CYS A 14 9.32 1.74 0.56
C CYS A 14 9.80 1.65 2.02
N ASN A 15 10.25 0.47 2.48
CA ASN A 15 10.82 0.31 3.83
C ASN A 15 12.03 1.20 4.07
N LYS A 16 12.94 1.33 3.10
CA LYS A 16 14.10 2.22 3.21
C LYS A 16 13.69 3.68 3.43
N LEU A 17 12.64 4.15 2.74
CA LEU A 17 12.12 5.51 2.91
C LEU A 17 11.46 5.70 4.28
N ILE A 18 10.80 4.67 4.80
CA ILE A 18 10.20 4.67 6.14
C ILE A 18 11.29 4.72 7.22
N GLU A 19 12.37 3.95 7.06
CA GLU A 19 13.54 3.99 7.95
C GLU A 19 14.19 5.38 7.93
N GLU A 20 14.34 6.01 6.75
CA GLU A 20 14.83 7.39 6.63
C GLU A 20 13.91 8.40 7.34
N LEU A 21 12.59 8.25 7.21
CA LEU A 21 11.62 9.11 7.88
C LEU A 21 11.69 8.94 9.40
N GLN A 22 11.83 7.70 9.87
CA GLN A 22 11.96 7.39 11.28
C GLN A 22 13.26 7.95 11.87
N ALA A 23 14.38 7.80 11.17
CA ALA A 23 15.65 8.43 11.54
C ALA A 23 15.52 9.97 11.58
N CYS A 24 14.79 10.57 10.64
CA CYS A 24 14.54 12.02 10.67
C CYS A 24 13.74 12.45 11.91
N HIS A 25 12.71 11.69 12.28
CA HIS A 25 11.91 11.95 13.47
C HIS A 25 12.66 11.72 14.79
N GLU A 26 13.54 10.72 14.84
CA GLU A 26 14.40 10.44 16.00
C GLU A 26 15.42 11.55 16.23
N ASN A 27 16.09 12.00 15.16
CA ASN A 27 17.05 13.11 15.24
C ASN A 27 16.39 14.47 15.53
N ASN A 28 15.12 14.64 15.12
CA ASN A 28 14.42 15.92 15.17
C ASN A 28 13.07 15.81 15.89
N ALA A 29 13.07 15.26 17.11
CA ALA A 29 11.86 14.97 17.87
C ALA A 29 10.89 16.17 18.05
N PHE A 30 11.41 17.40 18.14
CA PHE A 30 10.62 18.64 18.17
C PHE A 30 10.39 19.25 16.77
N ALA A 31 11.38 19.15 15.88
CA ALA A 31 11.31 19.71 14.53
C ALA A 31 10.38 18.94 13.57
N LYS A 32 9.94 17.73 13.96
CA LYS A 32 8.86 17.00 13.27
C LYS A 32 7.56 17.82 13.17
N PHE A 33 7.27 18.66 14.17
CA PHE A 33 6.09 19.52 14.17
C PHE A 33 6.25 20.77 13.30
N VAL A 34 7.48 21.10 12.92
CA VAL A 34 7.83 22.25 12.07
C VAL A 34 7.90 21.85 10.58
N GLY A 35 7.81 20.56 10.27
CA GLY A 35 7.78 20.06 8.90
C GLY A 35 9.17 19.82 8.27
N VAL A 36 10.22 19.70 9.08
CA VAL A 36 11.59 19.45 8.58
C VAL A 36 11.69 18.15 7.77
N CYS A 37 10.90 17.14 8.13
CA CYS A 37 10.91 15.84 7.45
C CYS A 37 9.91 15.73 6.28
N ASN A 38 9.23 16.81 5.88
CA ASN A 38 8.15 16.77 4.87
C ASN A 38 8.62 16.25 3.50
N SER A 39 9.86 16.54 3.10
CA SER A 39 10.40 16.04 1.83
C SER A 39 10.58 14.52 1.81
N ILE A 40 10.85 13.92 2.97
CA ILE A 40 10.97 12.46 3.12
C ILE A 40 9.57 11.86 3.21
N ASP A 41 8.68 12.49 3.97
CA ASP A 41 7.28 12.08 4.08
C ASP A 41 6.59 12.05 2.69
N ASP A 42 6.82 13.05 1.85
CA ASP A 42 6.32 13.08 0.47
C ASP A 42 6.77 11.86 -0.36
N LYS A 43 8.01 11.40 -0.16
CA LYS A 43 8.54 10.21 -0.85
C LYS A 43 7.86 8.96 -0.32
N VAL A 44 7.71 8.83 1.00
CA VAL A 44 7.00 7.72 1.64
C VAL A 44 5.57 7.65 1.14
N VAL A 45 4.82 8.76 1.17
CA VAL A 45 3.44 8.84 0.70
C VAL A 45 3.32 8.43 -0.77
N LYS A 46 4.22 8.89 -1.65
CA LYS A 46 4.24 8.48 -3.05
C LYS A 46 4.48 6.98 -3.21
N CYS A 47 5.42 6.43 -2.44
CA CYS A 47 5.74 5.01 -2.46
C CYS A 47 4.54 4.16 -2.02
N LEU A 48 3.97 4.48 -0.86
CA LEU A 48 2.80 3.80 -0.28
C LEU A 48 1.55 3.89 -1.19
N LYS A 49 1.37 5.03 -1.86
CA LYS A 49 0.29 5.21 -2.84
C LYS A 49 0.46 4.24 -4.02
N GLY A 50 1.70 4.08 -4.52
CA GLY A 50 2.02 3.11 -5.57
C GLY A 50 1.67 1.68 -5.18
N GLU A 51 2.09 1.25 -3.98
CA GLU A 51 1.79 -0.09 -3.45
C GLU A 51 0.29 -0.32 -3.31
N ARG A 52 -0.44 0.68 -2.78
CA ARG A 52 -1.89 0.60 -2.63
C ARG A 52 -2.57 0.42 -3.98
N ILE A 53 -2.15 1.16 -5.01
CA ILE A 53 -2.70 1.05 -6.35
C ILE A 53 -2.42 -0.34 -6.93
N ALA A 54 -1.19 -0.84 -6.80
CA ALA A 54 -0.79 -2.16 -7.29
C ALA A 54 -1.61 -3.29 -6.61
N ARG A 55 -1.71 -3.27 -5.28
CA ARG A 55 -2.53 -4.22 -4.51
C ARG A 55 -4.00 -4.15 -4.91
N SER A 56 -4.52 -2.95 -5.08
CA SER A 56 -5.91 -2.74 -5.50
C SER A 56 -6.17 -3.28 -6.91
N ALA A 57 -5.22 -3.13 -7.84
CA ALA A 57 -5.31 -3.69 -9.18
C ALA A 57 -5.30 -5.22 -9.16
N ALA A 58 -4.37 -5.83 -8.40
CA ALA A 58 -4.31 -7.29 -8.24
C ALA A 58 -5.60 -7.87 -7.64
N ASN A 59 -6.14 -7.21 -6.61
CA ASN A 59 -7.40 -7.63 -5.99
C ASN A 59 -8.58 -7.53 -6.95
N ARG A 60 -8.64 -6.45 -7.76
CA ARG A 60 -9.68 -6.32 -8.81
C ARG A 60 -9.57 -7.41 -9.86
N ALA A 61 -8.36 -7.75 -10.30
CA ALA A 61 -8.15 -8.83 -11.26
C ALA A 61 -8.62 -10.18 -10.71
N LYS A 62 -8.20 -10.51 -9.48
CA LYS A 62 -8.63 -11.74 -8.79
C LYS A 62 -10.15 -11.79 -8.59
N ALA A 63 -10.76 -10.67 -8.19
CA ALA A 63 -12.21 -10.60 -8.02
C ALA A 63 -12.96 -10.85 -9.33
N ARG A 64 -12.51 -10.27 -10.45
CA ARG A 64 -13.09 -10.51 -11.77
C ARG A 64 -12.97 -11.98 -12.19
N GLU A 65 -11.82 -12.60 -11.94
CA GLU A 65 -11.60 -14.02 -12.23
C GLU A 65 -12.54 -14.91 -11.39
N SER A 66 -12.67 -14.65 -10.09
CA SER A 66 -13.59 -15.37 -9.22
C SER A 66 -15.06 -15.19 -9.64
N GLN A 67 -15.45 -13.98 -10.03
CA GLN A 67 -16.80 -13.69 -10.53
C GLN A 67 -17.09 -14.44 -11.84
N ALA A 68 -16.14 -14.47 -12.78
CA ALA A 68 -16.27 -15.21 -14.03
C ALA A 68 -16.47 -16.71 -13.77
N LYS A 69 -15.62 -17.31 -12.92
CA LYS A 69 -15.72 -18.72 -12.50
C LYS A 69 -17.05 -19.03 -11.81
N TYR A 70 -17.54 -18.13 -10.96
CA TYR A 70 -18.82 -18.31 -10.28
C TYR A 70 -20.00 -18.26 -11.27
N LYS A 71 -19.99 -17.29 -12.19
CA LYS A 71 -21.00 -17.18 -13.24
C LYS A 71 -21.03 -18.41 -14.15
N GLU A 72 -19.87 -18.92 -14.54
CA GLU A 72 -19.78 -20.14 -15.35
C GLU A 72 -20.40 -21.35 -14.62
N LYS A 73 -20.10 -21.53 -13.33
CA LYS A 73 -20.68 -22.61 -12.51
C LYS A 73 -22.21 -22.50 -12.39
N LEU A 74 -22.75 -21.30 -12.22
CA LEU A 74 -24.20 -21.09 -12.17
C LEU A 74 -24.87 -21.51 -13.49
N LEU A 75 -24.31 -21.10 -14.62
CA LEU A 75 -24.84 -21.47 -15.95
C LEU A 75 -24.77 -22.99 -16.21
N GLN A 76 -23.73 -23.67 -15.72
CA GLN A 76 -23.63 -25.13 -15.81
C GLN A 76 -24.66 -25.86 -14.94
N GLN A 77 -25.07 -25.27 -13.81
CA GLN A 77 -26.08 -25.84 -12.92
C GLN A 77 -27.52 -25.65 -13.43
N GLU A 78 -27.79 -24.60 -14.20
CA GLU A 78 -29.11 -24.36 -14.79
C GLU A 78 -29.40 -25.21 -16.04
N GLY A 79 -28.37 -25.85 -16.61
CA GLY A 79 -28.48 -26.65 -17.85
C GLY A 79 -28.51 -28.17 -17.64
N ASN A 80 -28.54 -28.65 -16.39
CA ASN A 80 -28.54 -30.08 -16.02
C ASN A 80 -29.73 -30.39 -15.10
#